data_AF-I2H4Y6-F1
#
_entry.id   AF-I2H4Y6-F1
#
_cell.length_a   1.000
_cell.length_b   1.000
_cell.length_c   1.000
_cell.angle_alpha   90.00
_cell.angle_beta   90.00
_cell.angle_gamma   90.00
#
_symmetry.space_group_name_H-M   'P 1'
#
loop_
_entity.id
_entity.type
_entity.pdbx_description
1 polymer ?
#
loop_
_entity_poly.entity_id
_entity_poly.type
_entity_poly.pdbx_seq_one_letter_code
_entity_poly.pdbx_strand_id
1 'polypeptide(L)'
;MDSSKVISFNQHVVLELPSGNLKIAELRPNNSISLGKFGAFYINDIIGYPLGSRFEINYEVKEGEEGFAEDSKEKKKPKHMQKKIPIGKAKLMIETPAINETSDDNEDRSDSIGTIADELEYENSLNNKNLNIKGNPSEIQELSMAEIEEMKKQYANTNSQDIINKIIQSHKEFNLKTKYSQLKYLNRKKSKFSKEFIVHKMTGRLLLNYLIDKGDIQRIMDMSEESIGMILNYGNVKSNGKYLVIDETGGLLVYFMMERMFGHVTENDMENKKFEGEIIVIHENEHVNLDLLKFSNYSEKFIKKHIKSISILDFFEPPTEEEINNGFTKLTREELSKLSNGERNVYQRRIKGYYKQCQIVELTKNDRKYDGLIVASTLQLTQLIPRLGPKIHGSRSIICYSQFKEILLELSHELYSDLNYLAPTLMETRCRPYQSVRGKLHPLMTMRGGGGYLMWSLKVEPAPPIPSIEIEPKEDISETKNEETEAETKKQKI
;
A
#
# COMPACT_ATOMS: atom_id res chain seq x y z
N MET A 1 18.79 5.02 16.32
CA MET A 1 18.81 3.91 15.35
C MET A 1 18.12 4.40 14.08
N ASP A 2 18.61 4.00 12.90
CA ASP A 2 17.94 4.34 11.65
C ASP A 2 16.62 3.58 11.58
N SER A 3 15.53 4.29 11.85
CA SER A 3 14.19 3.74 11.97
C SER A 3 13.59 3.32 10.62
N SER A 4 14.32 3.54 9.52
CA SER A 4 13.99 3.02 8.19
C SER A 4 14.41 1.56 8.00
N LYS A 5 15.40 1.08 8.77
CA LYS A 5 16.00 -0.26 8.67
C LYS A 5 15.78 -1.10 9.92
N VAL A 6 15.64 -0.46 11.08
CA VAL A 6 15.62 -1.11 12.40
C VAL A 6 14.29 -0.85 13.11
N ILE A 7 13.78 -1.88 13.78
CA ILE A 7 12.57 -1.81 14.60
C ILE A 7 12.80 -0.81 15.73
N SER A 8 12.02 0.27 15.74
CA SER A 8 12.16 1.39 16.68
C SER A 8 10.84 1.70 17.40
N PHE A 9 10.93 2.32 18.58
CA PHE A 9 9.75 2.72 19.36
C PHE A 9 8.91 3.80 18.64
N ASN A 10 7.62 3.86 19.02
CA ASN A 10 6.63 4.82 18.53
C ASN A 10 6.42 4.80 17.01
N GLN A 11 6.75 3.69 16.36
CA GLN A 11 6.44 3.46 14.96
C GLN A 11 5.26 2.50 14.82
N HIS A 12 4.47 2.72 13.78
CA HIS A 12 3.57 1.72 13.23
C HIS A 12 4.36 0.73 12.39
N VAL A 13 4.20 -0.56 12.68
CA VAL A 13 4.79 -1.68 11.94
C VAL A 13 3.70 -2.67 11.53
N VAL A 14 4.03 -3.56 10.59
CA VAL A 14 3.15 -4.64 10.15
C VAL A 14 3.69 -5.96 10.68
N LEU A 15 2.87 -6.68 11.42
CA LEU A 15 3.17 -8.02 11.92
C LEU A 15 2.52 -9.03 10.98
N GLU A 16 3.33 -9.83 10.31
CA GLU A 16 2.86 -10.97 9.51
C GLU A 16 2.75 -12.20 10.41
N LEU A 17 1.57 -12.81 10.42
CA LEU A 17 1.26 -13.99 11.22
C LEU A 17 1.56 -15.28 10.45
N PRO A 18 1.67 -16.45 11.12
CA PRO A 18 1.95 -17.74 10.46
C PRO A 18 0.87 -18.18 9.47
N SER A 19 -0.32 -17.59 9.59
CA SER A 19 -1.43 -17.77 8.65
C SER A 19 -1.28 -16.97 7.36
N GLY A 20 -0.32 -16.06 7.26
CA GLY A 20 -0.14 -15.10 6.17
C GLY A 20 -0.83 -13.75 6.41
N ASN A 21 -1.85 -13.71 7.28
CA ASN A 21 -2.57 -12.48 7.58
C ASN A 21 -1.68 -11.41 8.22
N LEU A 22 -1.94 -10.16 7.84
CA LEU A 22 -1.24 -8.98 8.36
C LEU A 22 -1.96 -8.33 9.54
N LYS A 23 -1.19 -7.76 10.47
CA LYS A 23 -1.72 -6.94 11.57
C LYS A 23 -0.86 -5.70 11.79
N ILE A 24 -1.48 -4.52 11.78
CA ILE A 24 -0.78 -3.27 12.12
C ILE A 24 -0.71 -3.14 13.65
N ALA A 25 0.46 -2.75 14.16
CA ALA A 25 0.67 -2.45 15.58
C ALA A 25 1.53 -1.20 15.76
N GLU A 26 1.27 -0.45 16.82
CA GLU A 26 2.10 0.69 17.26
C GLU A 26 3.06 0.24 18.36
N LEU A 27 4.37 0.47 18.17
CA LEU A 27 5.42 0.01 19.08
C LEU A 27 5.64 0.97 20.25
N ARG A 28 4.64 1.10 21.14
CA ARG A 28 4.75 1.93 22.35
C ARG A 28 5.71 1.31 23.37
N PRO A 29 6.64 2.09 23.97
CA PRO A 29 7.55 1.59 24.99
C PRO A 29 6.84 0.91 26.16
N ASN A 30 7.44 -0.17 26.68
CA ASN A 30 6.97 -0.91 27.86
C ASN A 30 5.54 -1.47 27.76
N ASN A 31 5.03 -1.63 26.54
CA ASN A 31 3.72 -2.21 26.30
C ASN A 31 3.85 -3.62 25.69
N SER A 32 2.75 -4.37 25.69
CA SER A 32 2.66 -5.71 25.11
C SER A 32 1.68 -5.74 23.94
N ILE A 33 1.95 -6.60 22.95
CA ILE A 33 1.09 -6.79 21.78
C ILE A 33 0.53 -8.20 21.82
N SER A 34 -0.79 -8.31 21.72
CA SER A 34 -1.48 -9.59 21.56
C SER A 34 -1.69 -9.93 20.09
N LEU A 35 -1.34 -11.17 19.72
CA LEU A 35 -1.58 -11.77 18.40
C LEU A 35 -2.73 -12.79 18.45
N GLY A 36 -3.57 -12.72 19.49
CA GLY A 36 -4.70 -13.64 19.68
C GLY A 36 -4.22 -15.06 19.99
N LYS A 37 -4.58 -16.02 19.13
CA LYS A 37 -4.22 -17.44 19.31
C LYS A 37 -2.71 -17.72 19.21
N PHE A 38 -1.95 -16.80 18.63
CA PHE A 38 -0.51 -16.94 18.42
C PHE A 38 0.33 -16.45 19.62
N GLY A 39 -0.33 -15.94 20.67
CA GLY A 39 0.33 -15.47 21.90
C GLY A 39 0.40 -13.95 21.99
N ALA A 40 1.16 -13.47 22.96
CA ALA A 40 1.43 -12.05 23.18
C ALA A 40 2.90 -11.87 23.60
N PHE A 41 3.49 -10.72 23.29
CA PHE A 41 4.91 -10.44 23.60
C PHE A 41 5.12 -9.00 24.04
N TYR A 42 6.25 -8.72 24.70
CA TYR A 42 6.67 -7.36 25.06
C TYR A 42 7.38 -6.68 23.90
N ILE A 43 7.01 -5.43 23.61
CA ILE A 43 7.60 -4.67 22.50
C ILE A 43 9.11 -4.52 22.67
N ASN A 44 9.58 -4.35 23.91
CA ASN A 44 11.00 -4.19 24.22
C ASN A 44 11.86 -5.37 23.74
N ASP A 45 11.29 -6.57 23.58
CA ASP A 45 12.01 -7.77 23.15
C ASP A 45 12.43 -7.72 21.66
N ILE A 46 11.73 -6.92 20.84
CA ILE A 46 11.95 -6.85 19.38
C ILE A 46 12.64 -5.57 18.91
N ILE A 47 12.80 -4.58 19.79
CA ILE A 47 13.44 -3.30 19.42
C ILE A 47 14.93 -3.52 19.13
N GLY A 48 15.43 -2.81 18.12
CA GLY A 48 16.85 -2.85 17.73
C GLY A 48 17.21 -3.93 16.71
N TYR A 49 16.30 -4.86 16.41
CA TYR A 49 16.48 -5.82 15.33
C TYR A 49 16.11 -5.23 13.96
N PRO A 50 16.68 -5.74 12.86
CA PRO A 50 16.30 -5.32 11.51
C PRO A 50 14.82 -5.56 11.19
N LEU A 51 14.21 -4.69 10.39
CA LEU A 51 12.90 -4.96 9.79
C LEU A 51 13.00 -6.19 8.87
N GLY A 52 11.96 -7.03 8.86
CA GLY A 52 11.95 -8.35 8.23
C GLY A 52 12.39 -9.49 9.17
N SER A 53 12.84 -9.17 10.39
CA SER A 53 13.21 -10.19 11.39
C SER A 53 12.01 -11.05 11.81
N ARG A 54 12.26 -12.35 11.97
CA ARG A 54 11.29 -13.35 12.42
C ARG A 54 11.50 -13.69 13.89
N PHE A 55 10.43 -13.68 14.66
CA PHE A 55 10.46 -13.92 16.11
C PHE A 55 9.56 -15.09 16.49
N GLU A 56 9.95 -15.80 17.54
CA GLU A 56 9.15 -16.84 18.20
C GLU A 56 8.81 -16.39 19.63
N ILE A 57 7.55 -16.57 20.02
CA ILE A 57 7.07 -16.27 21.37
C ILE A 57 7.25 -17.50 22.26
N ASN A 58 8.20 -17.41 23.18
CA ASN A 58 8.54 -18.46 24.13
C ASN A 58 8.02 -18.12 25.52
N TYR A 59 7.60 -19.14 26.26
CA TYR A 59 7.05 -19.00 27.60
C TYR A 59 8.01 -19.71 28.55
N GLU A 60 8.74 -18.97 29.38
CA GLU A 60 9.67 -19.55 30.35
C GLU A 60 8.85 -20.28 31.44
N VAL A 61 9.17 -21.55 31.68
CA VAL A 61 8.63 -22.32 32.81
C VAL A 61 9.29 -21.77 34.08
N LYS A 62 8.53 -21.12 34.97
CA LYS A 62 8.98 -20.98 36.36
C LYS A 62 8.74 -22.32 37.04
N GLU A 63 9.79 -23.13 37.19
CA GLU A 63 9.77 -24.26 38.12
C GLU A 63 9.56 -23.71 39.53
N GLY A 64 8.38 -23.93 40.12
CA GLY A 64 8.10 -23.53 41.51
C GLY A 64 6.69 -23.05 41.85
N GLU A 65 5.79 -22.86 40.88
CA GLU A 65 4.35 -22.67 41.22
C GLU A 65 3.64 -24.03 41.10
N GLU A 66 3.79 -24.82 42.16
CA GLU A 66 2.93 -25.96 42.44
C GLU A 66 1.45 -25.53 42.34
N GLY A 67 0.64 -26.42 41.78
CA GLY A 67 -0.75 -26.18 41.45
C GLY A 67 -1.52 -25.53 42.60
N PHE A 68 -2.41 -24.61 42.25
CA PHE A 68 -3.47 -24.18 43.14
C PHE A 68 -4.29 -25.42 43.54
N ALA A 69 -3.96 -25.97 44.70
CA ALA A 69 -4.81 -26.87 45.45
C ALA A 69 -6.16 -26.19 45.70
N GLU A 70 -7.20 -26.99 45.56
CA GLU A 70 -8.57 -26.61 45.90
C GLU A 70 -8.63 -26.08 47.32
N ASP A 71 -9.04 -24.83 47.48
CA ASP A 71 -9.67 -24.39 48.72
C ASP A 71 -11.03 -23.77 48.39
N SER A 72 -12.03 -24.63 48.55
CA SER A 72 -13.44 -24.29 48.57
C SER A 72 -13.72 -23.20 49.61
N LYS A 73 -14.05 -21.99 49.14
CA LYS A 73 -14.99 -21.08 49.82
C LYS A 73 -15.64 -20.16 48.80
N GLU A 74 -16.94 -20.37 48.62
CA GLU A 74 -17.83 -19.63 47.75
C GLU A 74 -17.69 -18.10 47.92
N LYS A 75 -17.22 -17.41 46.86
CA LYS A 75 -17.53 -16.01 46.64
C LYS A 75 -17.95 -15.80 45.19
N LYS A 76 -19.16 -15.27 45.03
CA LYS A 76 -19.88 -15.04 43.77
C LYS A 76 -19.00 -14.31 42.74
N LYS A 77 -18.86 -14.90 41.55
CA LYS A 77 -18.10 -14.37 40.41
C LYS A 77 -18.77 -13.11 39.83
N PRO A 78 -18.05 -11.99 39.62
CA PRO A 78 -18.52 -10.95 38.71
C PRO A 78 -18.39 -11.41 37.25
N LYS A 79 -19.41 -11.12 36.44
CA LYS A 79 -19.46 -11.42 35.00
C LYS A 79 -18.53 -10.45 34.25
N HIS A 80 -17.73 -10.99 33.32
CA HIS A 80 -16.70 -10.35 32.48
C HIS A 80 -15.29 -10.12 33.07
N MET A 81 -14.55 -11.20 33.36
CA MET A 81 -13.09 -11.20 33.19
C MET A 81 -12.76 -11.88 31.86
N GLN A 82 -12.39 -11.09 30.86
CA GLN A 82 -11.76 -11.61 29.64
C GLN A 82 -10.47 -12.34 30.07
N LYS A 83 -10.32 -13.60 29.67
CA LYS A 83 -9.11 -14.39 29.94
C LYS A 83 -7.90 -13.62 29.40
N LYS A 84 -7.02 -13.12 30.28
CA LYS A 84 -5.77 -12.46 29.86
C LYS A 84 -4.92 -13.50 29.12
N ILE A 85 -4.54 -13.17 27.88
CA ILE A 85 -3.63 -13.99 27.07
C ILE A 85 -2.25 -13.93 27.75
N PRO A 86 -1.58 -15.07 27.99
CA PRO A 86 -0.26 -15.06 28.62
C PRO A 86 0.75 -14.37 27.70
N ILE A 87 1.60 -13.54 28.30
CA ILE A 87 2.67 -12.81 27.60
C ILE A 87 3.94 -13.65 27.67
N GLY A 88 4.46 -14.03 26.51
CA GLY A 88 5.75 -14.70 26.37
C GLY A 88 6.86 -13.73 25.98
N LYS A 89 8.09 -14.23 26.01
CA LYS A 89 9.31 -13.53 25.61
C LYS A 89 9.57 -13.78 24.13
N ALA A 90 9.68 -12.73 23.33
CA ALA A 90 10.01 -12.88 21.91
C ALA A 90 11.51 -13.14 21.75
N LYS A 91 11.86 -14.22 21.06
CA LYS A 91 13.25 -14.55 20.69
C LYS A 91 13.39 -14.52 19.18
N LEU A 92 14.50 -13.97 18.68
CA LEU A 92 14.82 -13.99 17.26
C LEU A 92 15.01 -15.44 16.79
N MET A 93 14.34 -15.82 15.71
CA MET A 93 14.62 -17.08 15.03
C MET A 93 15.73 -16.85 14.01
N ILE A 94 16.83 -17.56 14.19
CA ILE A 94 17.97 -17.49 13.27
C ILE A 94 17.58 -18.28 12.02
N GLU A 95 17.18 -17.59 10.96
CA GLU A 95 17.23 -18.09 9.58
C GLU A 95 17.96 -17.04 8.70
N THR A 96 19.26 -17.30 8.49
CA THR A 96 20.14 -16.84 7.38
C THR A 96 20.72 -15.41 7.36
N PRO A 97 21.91 -15.25 6.72
CA PRO A 97 22.95 -14.29 7.10
C PRO A 97 22.66 -12.87 6.62
N ALA A 98 23.15 -11.90 7.37
CA ALA A 98 23.19 -10.51 6.94
C ALA A 98 23.98 -10.39 5.63
N ILE A 99 23.39 -9.70 4.66
CA ILE A 99 24.09 -9.19 3.48
C ILE A 99 25.12 -8.18 3.98
N ASN A 100 26.37 -8.61 4.13
CA ASN A 100 27.50 -7.69 4.21
C ASN A 100 27.86 -7.28 2.79
N GLU A 101 27.67 -6.00 2.48
CA GLU A 101 28.29 -5.36 1.32
C GLU A 101 29.82 -5.38 1.52
N THR A 102 30.53 -6.18 0.74
CA THR A 102 31.92 -5.90 0.29
C THR A 102 32.34 -6.89 -0.80
N SER A 103 32.73 -6.29 -1.94
CA SER A 103 33.64 -6.76 -3.01
C SER A 103 33.38 -8.07 -3.78
N ASP A 104 33.53 -7.93 -5.10
CA ASP A 104 33.68 -8.91 -6.18
C ASP A 104 34.09 -10.33 -5.78
N ASP A 105 33.34 -11.33 -6.26
CA ASP A 105 33.83 -12.24 -7.29
C ASP A 105 32.69 -13.14 -7.80
N ASN A 106 32.74 -13.41 -9.11
CA ASN A 106 31.83 -14.32 -9.81
C ASN A 106 32.07 -15.76 -9.34
N GLU A 107 31.09 -16.37 -8.68
CA GLU A 107 30.89 -17.82 -8.68
C GLU A 107 29.45 -18.15 -8.21
N ASP A 108 28.74 -18.89 -9.06
CA ASP A 108 27.49 -19.63 -8.87
C ASP A 108 26.68 -19.38 -7.59
N ARG A 109 25.79 -18.38 -7.63
CA ARG A 109 24.77 -18.13 -6.59
C ARG A 109 23.37 -18.55 -7.04
N SER A 110 23.12 -19.85 -7.04
CA SER A 110 21.77 -20.41 -7.07
C SER A 110 21.67 -21.64 -6.18
N ASP A 111 21.48 -21.43 -4.87
CA ASP A 111 20.77 -22.37 -3.98
C ASP A 111 21.03 -21.98 -2.51
N SER A 112 20.17 -21.13 -1.93
CA SER A 112 20.01 -21.07 -0.46
C SER A 112 18.83 -20.17 -0.05
N ILE A 113 17.61 -20.55 -0.44
CA ILE A 113 16.43 -20.33 0.40
C ILE A 113 16.02 -21.71 0.88
N GLY A 114 16.84 -22.25 1.80
CA GLY A 114 16.55 -23.48 2.51
C GLY A 114 15.39 -23.20 3.45
N THR A 115 14.23 -23.76 3.15
CA THR A 115 13.16 -23.81 4.13
C THR A 115 13.58 -24.88 5.14
N ILE A 116 13.54 -24.62 6.46
CA ILE A 116 13.83 -25.60 7.55
C ILE A 116 13.11 -26.97 7.41
N ALA A 117 12.19 -27.11 6.47
CA ALA A 117 11.51 -28.36 6.16
C ALA A 117 12.34 -29.39 5.36
N ASP A 118 13.56 -29.07 4.91
CA ASP A 118 14.41 -29.99 4.16
C ASP A 118 15.29 -30.93 5.01
N GLU A 119 15.36 -30.74 6.35
CA GLU A 119 16.21 -31.57 7.23
C GLU A 119 15.51 -32.72 7.97
N LEU A 120 14.18 -32.83 7.87
CA LEU A 120 13.43 -33.94 8.50
C LEU A 120 13.00 -34.96 7.44
N GLU A 121 13.87 -35.95 7.17
CA GLU A 121 13.52 -37.11 6.34
C GLU A 121 12.65 -38.09 7.13
N TYR A 122 11.35 -37.84 7.13
CA TYR A 122 10.38 -38.88 7.51
C TYR A 122 10.32 -39.94 6.42
N GLU A 123 10.12 -41.21 6.82
CA GLU A 123 9.72 -42.25 5.89
C GLU A 123 8.47 -41.80 5.12
N ASN A 124 8.50 -41.97 3.81
CA ASN A 124 7.44 -41.51 2.92
C ASN A 124 7.15 -42.54 1.84
N SER A 125 5.91 -42.53 1.34
CA SER A 125 5.48 -43.37 0.24
C SER A 125 5.60 -42.63 -1.10
N LEU A 126 5.87 -43.36 -2.18
CA LEU A 126 5.85 -42.81 -3.55
C LEU A 126 4.43 -42.49 -4.04
N ASN A 127 3.42 -43.19 -3.54
CA ASN A 127 2.02 -43.04 -3.99
C ASN A 127 1.01 -43.14 -2.83
N ASN A 128 -0.24 -42.80 -3.12
CA ASN A 128 -1.35 -42.82 -2.17
C ASN A 128 -2.18 -44.12 -2.22
N LYS A 129 -1.69 -45.20 -2.85
CA LYS A 129 -2.50 -46.43 -3.06
C LYS A 129 -2.91 -47.10 -1.75
N ASN A 130 -2.05 -47.02 -0.73
CA ASN A 130 -2.25 -47.66 0.57
C ASN A 130 -2.83 -46.69 1.62
N LEU A 131 -3.23 -45.48 1.22
CA LEU A 131 -3.88 -44.52 2.14
C LEU A 131 -5.38 -44.82 2.24
N ASN A 132 -5.92 -44.87 3.46
CA ASN A 132 -7.36 -45.04 3.66
C ASN A 132 -8.08 -43.71 3.48
N ILE A 133 -8.36 -43.34 2.23
CA ILE A 133 -8.96 -42.05 1.87
C ILE A 133 -10.44 -41.94 2.33
N LYS A 134 -11.11 -43.08 2.60
CA LYS A 134 -12.55 -43.14 2.94
C LYS A 134 -12.83 -43.23 4.45
N GLY A 135 -11.80 -43.28 5.30
CA GLY A 135 -11.96 -43.37 6.75
C GLY A 135 -12.47 -42.07 7.38
N ASN A 136 -13.08 -42.18 8.57
CA ASN A 136 -13.44 -40.99 9.34
C ASN A 136 -12.17 -40.22 9.76
N PRO A 137 -12.16 -38.87 9.73
CA PRO A 137 -11.00 -38.09 10.16
C PRO A 137 -10.51 -38.42 11.59
N SER A 138 -11.44 -38.84 12.45
CA SER A 138 -11.20 -39.25 13.83
C SER A 138 -10.50 -40.61 13.98
N GLU A 139 -10.48 -41.44 12.94
CA GLU A 139 -9.78 -42.75 12.96
C GLU A 139 -8.29 -42.60 12.59
N ILE A 140 -7.97 -41.58 11.79
CA ILE A 140 -6.62 -41.28 11.28
C ILE A 140 -5.81 -40.44 12.26
N GLN A 141 -6.47 -39.49 12.93
CA GLN A 141 -5.89 -38.63 13.95
C GLN A 141 -6.43 -39.06 15.31
N GLU A 142 -5.60 -39.75 16.11
CA GLU A 142 -6.02 -40.26 17.42
C GLU A 142 -6.25 -39.14 18.44
N LEU A 143 -5.48 -38.05 18.32
CA LEU A 143 -5.48 -36.98 19.30
C LEU A 143 -6.67 -36.04 19.06
N SER A 144 -7.56 -35.94 20.06
CA SER A 144 -8.81 -35.18 19.95
C SER A 144 -8.57 -33.67 20.02
N MET A 145 -9.53 -32.86 19.53
CA MET A 145 -9.40 -31.41 19.62
C MET A 145 -9.40 -30.91 21.07
N ALA A 146 -10.14 -31.59 21.96
CA ALA A 146 -10.16 -31.28 23.39
C ALA A 146 -8.78 -31.54 24.02
N GLU A 147 -8.14 -32.65 23.68
CA GLU A 147 -6.76 -32.95 24.12
C GLU A 147 -5.77 -31.95 23.54
N ILE A 148 -5.92 -31.50 22.28
CA ILE A 148 -5.08 -30.43 21.71
C ILE A 148 -5.25 -29.11 22.47
N GLU A 149 -6.48 -28.78 22.88
CA GLU A 149 -6.73 -27.59 23.70
C GLU A 149 -6.20 -27.73 25.12
N GLU A 150 -6.26 -28.93 25.69
CA GLU A 150 -5.67 -29.23 26.99
C GLU A 150 -4.14 -29.18 26.91
N MET A 151 -3.55 -29.75 25.88
CA MET A 151 -2.13 -29.58 25.56
C MET A 151 -1.78 -28.11 25.40
N LYS A 152 -2.58 -27.28 24.73
CA LYS A 152 -2.30 -25.84 24.66
C LYS A 152 -2.33 -25.15 26.03
N LYS A 153 -3.12 -25.64 26.98
CA LYS A 153 -3.24 -25.10 28.34
C LYS A 153 -2.12 -25.62 29.24
N GLN A 154 -1.86 -26.92 29.22
CA GLN A 154 -0.80 -27.60 29.97
C GLN A 154 0.60 -27.16 29.46
N TYR A 155 0.76 -27.15 28.14
CA TYR A 155 1.94 -26.65 27.42
C TYR A 155 1.80 -25.18 27.03
N ALA A 156 1.10 -24.37 27.83
CA ALA A 156 1.20 -22.91 27.71
C ALA A 156 2.68 -22.47 27.72
N ASN A 157 3.54 -23.29 28.34
CA ASN A 157 4.96 -23.08 28.58
C ASN A 157 5.92 -23.94 27.72
N THR A 158 5.47 -24.61 26.65
CA THR A 158 6.35 -25.48 25.83
C THR A 158 6.36 -25.04 24.36
N ASN A 159 7.43 -25.40 23.66
CA ASN A 159 7.70 -24.99 22.29
C ASN A 159 6.56 -25.44 21.36
N SER A 160 6.08 -24.54 20.51
CA SER A 160 5.05 -24.84 19.50
C SER A 160 5.42 -26.02 18.59
N GLN A 161 6.71 -26.28 18.43
CA GLN A 161 7.24 -27.42 17.69
C GLN A 161 6.88 -28.76 18.33
N ASP A 162 6.85 -28.86 19.67
CA ASP A 162 6.55 -30.12 20.37
C ASP A 162 5.09 -30.53 20.18
N ILE A 163 4.18 -29.56 20.15
CA ILE A 163 2.76 -29.79 19.84
C ILE A 163 2.63 -30.32 18.41
N ILE A 164 3.36 -29.74 17.46
CA ILE A 164 3.35 -30.20 16.06
C ILE A 164 3.92 -31.61 15.96
N ASN A 165 5.02 -31.91 16.65
CA ASN A 165 5.66 -33.23 16.68
C ASN A 165 4.74 -34.30 17.28
N LYS A 166 4.07 -34.02 18.42
CA LYS A 166 3.07 -34.93 19.00
C LYS A 166 1.88 -35.17 18.07
N ILE A 167 1.39 -34.12 17.40
CA ILE A 167 0.33 -34.25 16.40
C ILE A 167 0.76 -35.16 15.24
N ILE A 168 2.02 -35.09 14.82
CA ILE A 168 2.56 -35.96 13.76
C ILE A 168 2.68 -37.41 14.25
N GLN A 169 3.20 -37.64 15.45
CA GLN A 169 3.31 -38.97 16.04
C GLN A 169 1.95 -39.65 16.20
N SER A 170 0.90 -38.89 16.55
CA SER A 170 -0.47 -39.40 16.68
C SER A 170 -1.18 -39.68 15.34
N HIS A 171 -0.53 -39.39 14.20
CA HIS A 171 -1.12 -39.56 12.87
C HIS A 171 -0.68 -40.90 12.27
N LYS A 172 -1.55 -41.92 12.36
CA LYS A 172 -1.27 -43.32 11.92
C LYS A 172 -0.70 -43.45 10.52
N GLU A 173 -1.25 -42.68 9.57
CA GLU A 173 -0.92 -42.80 8.16
C GLU A 173 0.08 -41.74 7.68
N PHE A 174 0.87 -41.12 8.57
CA PHE A 174 1.75 -40.03 8.16
C PHE A 174 2.87 -40.53 7.25
N ASN A 175 3.42 -41.71 7.55
CA ASN A 175 4.49 -42.34 6.77
C ASN A 175 4.01 -42.85 5.39
N LEU A 176 2.70 -43.13 5.27
CA LEU A 176 2.08 -43.55 4.00
C LEU A 176 1.82 -42.38 3.04
N LYS A 177 2.08 -41.14 3.45
CA LYS A 177 1.95 -39.96 2.61
C LYS A 177 3.21 -39.75 1.77
N THR A 178 3.03 -39.08 0.63
CA THR A 178 4.17 -38.58 -0.16
C THR A 178 4.88 -37.45 0.58
N LYS A 179 6.19 -37.26 0.33
CA LYS A 179 6.99 -36.13 0.87
C LYS A 179 6.24 -34.79 0.73
N TYR A 180 5.63 -34.57 -0.42
CA TYR A 180 4.87 -33.36 -0.70
C TYR A 180 3.58 -33.20 0.12
N SER A 181 2.90 -34.31 0.40
CA SER A 181 1.68 -34.33 1.22
C SER A 181 2.02 -34.15 2.70
N GLN A 182 3.15 -34.71 3.15
CA GLN A 182 3.71 -34.48 4.48
C GLN A 182 4.06 -32.99 4.66
N LEU A 183 4.81 -32.39 3.73
CA LEU A 183 5.13 -30.95 3.76
C LEU A 183 3.88 -30.06 3.79
N LYS A 184 2.86 -30.37 2.95
CA LYS A 184 1.58 -29.64 2.96
C LYS A 184 0.87 -29.77 4.31
N TYR A 185 0.91 -30.94 4.93
CA TYR A 185 0.34 -31.18 6.25
C TYR A 185 1.09 -30.38 7.34
N LEU A 186 2.43 -30.43 7.32
CA LEU A 186 3.30 -29.70 8.24
C LEU A 186 3.05 -28.19 8.17
N ASN A 187 3.06 -27.61 6.98
CA ASN A 187 2.82 -26.17 6.78
C ASN A 187 1.44 -25.76 7.33
N ARG A 188 0.40 -26.58 7.09
CA ARG A 188 -0.94 -26.33 7.65
C ARG A 188 -0.97 -26.39 9.18
N LYS A 189 -0.15 -27.22 9.81
CA LYS A 189 -0.03 -27.29 11.27
C LYS A 189 0.79 -26.10 11.79
N LYS A 190 1.91 -25.76 11.15
CA LYS A 190 2.70 -24.55 11.45
C LYS A 190 1.82 -23.30 11.42
N SER A 191 1.09 -23.03 10.34
CA SER A 191 0.18 -21.87 10.25
C SER A 191 -0.92 -21.80 11.32
N LYS A 192 -1.24 -22.92 11.98
CA LYS A 192 -2.26 -22.99 13.04
C LYS A 192 -1.70 -22.89 14.46
N PHE A 193 -0.51 -23.45 14.70
CA PHE A 193 0.02 -23.69 16.04
C PHE A 193 1.37 -23.03 16.30
N SER A 194 2.11 -22.65 15.25
CA SER A 194 3.35 -21.90 15.39
C SER A 194 3.07 -20.55 16.03
N LYS A 195 3.89 -20.17 17.02
CA LYS A 195 3.81 -18.87 17.71
C LYS A 195 4.91 -17.94 17.19
N GLU A 196 5.08 -17.94 15.88
CA GLU A 196 6.04 -17.08 15.18
C GLU A 196 5.35 -15.86 14.56
N PHE A 197 6.11 -14.80 14.30
CA PHE A 197 5.67 -13.65 13.54
C PHE A 197 6.85 -12.92 12.90
N ILE A 198 6.60 -12.17 11.83
CA ILE A 198 7.61 -11.35 11.15
C ILE A 198 7.24 -9.88 11.32
N VAL A 199 8.22 -9.03 11.63
CA VAL A 199 8.02 -7.59 11.78
C VAL A 199 8.46 -6.87 10.52
N HIS A 200 7.50 -6.42 9.72
CA HIS A 200 7.73 -5.65 8.51
C HIS A 200 7.62 -4.16 8.73
N LYS A 201 8.35 -3.40 7.89
CA LYS A 201 8.18 -1.96 7.77
C LYS A 201 6.76 -1.63 7.30
N MET A 202 6.16 -0.59 7.86
CA MET A 202 4.90 -0.08 7.33
C MET A 202 5.12 0.56 5.96
N THR A 203 4.52 -0.03 4.92
CA THR A 203 4.59 0.44 3.52
C THR A 203 3.20 0.50 2.92
N GLY A 204 3.01 1.28 1.87
CA GLY A 204 1.74 1.41 1.13
C GLY A 204 1.26 0.05 0.63
N ARG A 205 2.18 -0.78 0.12
CA ARG A 205 1.91 -2.16 -0.27
C ARG A 205 1.34 -3.00 0.88
N LEU A 206 1.99 -2.97 2.04
CA LEU A 206 1.52 -3.76 3.19
C LEU A 206 0.25 -3.19 3.80
N LEU A 207 0.04 -1.88 3.74
CA LEU A 207 -1.22 -1.26 4.14
C LEU A 207 -2.36 -1.67 3.20
N LEU A 208 -2.14 -1.67 1.89
CA LEU A 208 -3.09 -2.18 0.90
C LEU A 208 -3.46 -3.63 1.19
N ASN A 209 -2.46 -4.51 1.36
CA ASN A 209 -2.69 -5.92 1.66
C ASN A 209 -3.43 -6.11 2.99
N TYR A 210 -3.09 -5.32 4.03
CA TYR A 210 -3.80 -5.34 5.30
C TYR A 210 -5.28 -4.95 5.15
N LEU A 211 -5.58 -3.91 4.36
CA LEU A 211 -6.96 -3.47 4.11
C LEU A 211 -7.76 -4.53 3.35
N ILE A 212 -7.12 -5.22 2.40
CA ILE A 212 -7.70 -6.36 1.67
C ILE A 212 -8.01 -7.52 2.64
N ASP A 213 -7.03 -7.92 3.46
CA ASP A 213 -7.19 -9.00 4.46
C ASP A 213 -8.30 -8.69 5.47
N LYS A 214 -8.43 -7.41 5.85
CA LYS A 214 -9.48 -6.93 6.74
C LYS A 214 -10.87 -6.90 6.09
N GLY A 215 -10.95 -6.99 4.76
CA GLY A 215 -12.20 -6.94 4.00
C GLY A 215 -12.62 -5.53 3.56
N ASP A 216 -11.79 -4.50 3.76
CA ASP A 216 -12.05 -3.11 3.38
C ASP A 216 -11.81 -2.86 1.86
N ILE A 217 -12.15 -3.84 1.00
CA ILE A 217 -11.84 -3.82 -0.44
C ILE A 217 -12.60 -2.71 -1.17
N GLN A 218 -13.87 -2.49 -0.82
CA GLN A 218 -14.69 -1.44 -1.44
C GLN A 218 -14.21 -0.04 -1.03
N ARG A 219 -13.71 0.13 0.20
CA ARG A 219 -13.14 1.39 0.68
C ARG A 219 -11.94 1.83 -0.15
N ILE A 220 -11.12 0.88 -0.61
CA ILE A 220 -9.97 1.14 -1.48
C ILE A 220 -10.36 1.08 -2.97
N MET A 221 -11.65 1.11 -3.30
CA MET A 221 -12.17 1.05 -4.67
C MET A 221 -11.61 -0.13 -5.48
N ASP A 222 -11.39 -1.28 -4.83
CA ASP A 222 -10.88 -2.50 -5.45
C ASP A 222 -9.52 -2.35 -6.17
N MET A 223 -8.69 -1.37 -5.78
CA MET A 223 -7.35 -1.22 -6.37
C MET A 223 -6.42 -2.38 -6.03
N SER A 224 -5.48 -2.65 -6.93
CA SER A 224 -4.40 -3.63 -6.76
C SER A 224 -3.03 -2.95 -6.77
N GLU A 225 -2.01 -3.68 -6.29
CA GLU A 225 -0.65 -3.16 -6.18
C GLU A 225 -0.10 -2.75 -7.55
N GLU A 226 -0.31 -3.59 -8.57
CA GLU A 226 0.12 -3.33 -9.93
C GLU A 226 -0.56 -2.11 -10.56
N SER A 227 -1.86 -1.88 -10.26
CA SER A 227 -2.59 -0.71 -10.75
C SER A 227 -2.05 0.57 -10.12
N ILE A 228 -1.81 0.59 -8.81
CA ILE A 228 -1.18 1.75 -8.15
C ILE A 228 0.25 1.96 -8.65
N GLY A 229 1.01 0.87 -8.87
CA GLY A 229 2.33 0.93 -9.47
C GLY A 229 2.32 1.62 -10.84
N MET A 230 1.34 1.30 -11.68
CA MET A 230 1.11 1.98 -12.96
C MET A 230 0.70 3.44 -12.78
N ILE A 231 -0.21 3.76 -11.85
CA ILE A 231 -0.59 5.15 -11.54
C ILE A 231 0.65 6.00 -11.24
N LEU A 232 1.52 5.52 -10.35
CA LEU A 232 2.72 6.26 -9.96
C LEU A 232 3.70 6.47 -11.12
N ASN A 233 3.84 5.48 -12.00
CA ASN A 233 4.80 5.52 -13.11
C ASN A 233 4.29 6.37 -14.28
N TYR A 234 3.06 6.11 -14.76
CA TYR A 234 2.45 6.91 -15.83
C TYR A 234 2.15 8.34 -15.37
N GLY A 235 1.92 8.53 -14.06
CA GLY A 235 1.71 9.84 -13.44
C GLY A 235 3.02 10.60 -13.25
N ASN A 236 4.15 9.96 -13.61
CA ASN A 236 5.49 10.51 -13.50
C ASN A 236 5.77 11.10 -12.11
N VAL A 237 5.36 10.37 -11.07
CA VAL A 237 5.43 10.82 -9.67
C VAL A 237 6.89 10.84 -9.21
N LYS A 238 7.38 12.03 -8.85
CA LYS A 238 8.76 12.36 -8.51
C LYS A 238 8.84 13.27 -7.31
N SER A 239 9.97 13.25 -6.61
CA SER A 239 10.20 13.96 -5.34
C SER A 239 9.95 15.47 -5.34
N ASN A 240 10.12 16.15 -6.48
CA ASN A 240 9.97 17.60 -6.60
C ASN A 240 8.68 18.04 -7.30
N GLY A 241 7.87 17.09 -7.78
CA GLY A 241 6.66 17.43 -8.52
C GLY A 241 5.56 18.00 -7.62
N LYS A 242 4.73 18.86 -8.20
CA LYS A 242 3.51 19.39 -7.57
C LYS A 242 2.29 18.74 -8.21
N TYR A 243 1.68 17.80 -7.50
CA TYR A 243 0.61 16.96 -8.06
C TYR A 243 -0.75 17.38 -7.52
N LEU A 244 -1.73 17.42 -8.41
CA LEU A 244 -3.13 17.54 -8.05
C LEU A 244 -3.72 16.15 -7.90
N VAL A 245 -4.37 15.87 -6.76
CA VAL A 245 -4.84 14.54 -6.42
C VAL A 245 -6.27 14.60 -5.90
N ILE A 246 -7.11 13.65 -6.33
CA ILE A 246 -8.39 13.37 -5.68
C ILE A 246 -8.31 11.92 -5.19
N ASP A 247 -8.50 11.72 -3.89
CA ASP A 247 -8.36 10.42 -3.24
C ASP A 247 -9.54 10.14 -2.29
N GLU A 248 -10.41 9.22 -2.69
CA GLU A 248 -11.56 8.76 -1.90
C GLU A 248 -11.24 7.53 -1.03
N THR A 249 -10.01 6.99 -1.09
CA THR A 249 -9.63 5.77 -0.33
C THR A 249 -9.35 5.98 1.15
N GLY A 250 -9.46 7.23 1.63
CA GLY A 250 -9.04 7.63 2.97
C GLY A 250 -7.54 7.89 3.09
N GLY A 251 -6.86 8.20 1.97
CA GLY A 251 -5.44 8.56 1.92
C GLY A 251 -4.48 7.45 1.51
N LEU A 252 -4.97 6.33 0.96
CA LEU A 252 -4.09 5.23 0.52
C LEU A 252 -3.27 5.66 -0.70
N LEU A 253 -3.90 6.25 -1.71
CA LEU A 253 -3.19 6.74 -2.91
C LEU A 253 -2.20 7.84 -2.53
N VAL A 254 -2.62 8.79 -1.68
CA VAL A 254 -1.73 9.82 -1.14
C VAL A 254 -0.53 9.20 -0.42
N TYR A 255 -0.74 8.14 0.36
CA TYR A 255 0.36 7.45 1.05
C TYR A 255 1.36 6.81 0.07
N PHE A 256 0.88 6.13 -0.98
CA PHE A 256 1.75 5.60 -2.04
C PHE A 256 2.55 6.69 -2.75
N MET A 257 1.94 7.85 -3.01
CA MET A 257 2.64 8.99 -3.58
C MET A 257 3.70 9.54 -2.62
N MET A 258 3.39 9.68 -1.33
CA MET A 258 4.38 10.11 -0.33
C MET A 258 5.58 9.16 -0.28
N GLU A 259 5.34 7.84 -0.26
CA GLU A 259 6.42 6.86 -0.26
C GLU A 259 7.28 6.96 -1.53
N ARG A 260 6.65 7.15 -2.70
CA ARG A 260 7.38 7.32 -3.96
C ARG A 260 8.19 8.61 -3.99
N MET A 261 7.62 9.71 -3.52
CA MET A 261 8.25 11.04 -3.58
C MET A 261 9.36 11.20 -2.56
N PHE A 262 9.16 10.69 -1.34
CA PHE A 262 10.00 11.03 -0.20
C PHE A 262 10.68 9.82 0.43
N GLY A 263 10.19 8.60 0.18
CA GLY A 263 10.63 7.41 0.89
C GLY A 263 10.39 7.53 2.39
N HIS A 264 11.22 6.87 3.18
CA HIS A 264 11.18 7.05 4.63
C HIS A 264 11.92 8.32 5.03
N VAL A 265 11.30 9.15 5.85
CA VAL A 265 11.87 10.43 6.28
C VAL A 265 12.08 10.39 7.79
N THR A 266 13.33 10.51 8.22
CA THR A 266 13.69 10.68 9.63
C THR A 266 13.72 12.17 10.00
N GLU A 267 13.78 12.47 11.31
CA GLU A 267 13.98 13.85 11.78
C GLU A 267 15.31 14.42 11.27
N ASN A 268 16.37 13.61 11.20
CA ASN A 268 17.66 14.02 10.64
C ASN A 268 17.58 14.33 9.14
N ASP A 269 16.76 13.59 8.38
CA ASP A 269 16.55 13.87 6.96
C ASP A 269 15.85 15.21 6.75
N MET A 270 14.94 15.60 7.65
CA MET A 270 14.24 16.88 7.56
C MET A 270 15.17 18.09 7.69
N GLU A 271 16.28 17.95 8.41
CA GLU A 271 17.29 19.00 8.58
C GLU A 271 18.29 19.04 7.42
N ASN A 272 18.67 17.88 6.88
CA ASN A 272 19.74 17.75 5.91
C ASN A 272 19.27 17.70 4.45
N LYS A 273 18.04 17.24 4.18
CA LYS A 273 17.48 17.10 2.83
C LYS A 273 16.36 18.11 2.59
N LYS A 274 16.48 18.83 1.47
CA LYS A 274 15.44 19.74 1.02
C LYS A 274 14.42 18.99 0.16
N PHE A 275 13.27 18.69 0.75
CA PHE A 275 12.10 18.20 0.02
C PHE A 275 11.25 19.39 -0.44
N GLU A 276 10.91 19.42 -1.74
CA GLU A 276 10.15 20.51 -2.36
C GLU A 276 8.82 20.07 -2.99
N GLY A 277 8.63 18.78 -3.28
CA GLY A 277 7.39 18.29 -3.90
C GLY A 277 6.16 18.49 -3.03
N GLU A 278 5.00 18.67 -3.65
CA GLU A 278 3.74 18.94 -2.96
C GLU A 278 2.63 18.05 -3.54
N ILE A 279 1.74 17.59 -2.67
CA ILE A 279 0.52 16.87 -3.04
C ILE A 279 -0.66 17.73 -2.61
N ILE A 280 -1.43 18.20 -3.59
CA ILE A 280 -2.61 19.02 -3.38
C ILE A 280 -3.82 18.12 -3.52
N VAL A 281 -4.45 17.78 -2.39
CA VAL A 281 -5.62 16.90 -2.32
C VAL A 281 -6.88 17.74 -2.43
N ILE A 282 -7.59 17.60 -3.55
CA ILE A 282 -8.95 18.12 -3.70
C ILE A 282 -9.93 17.11 -3.12
N HIS A 283 -10.89 17.56 -2.31
CA HIS A 283 -11.87 16.69 -1.66
C HIS A 283 -13.30 17.26 -1.69
N GLU A 284 -14.30 16.38 -1.67
CA GLU A 284 -15.72 16.75 -1.75
C GLU A 284 -16.25 17.41 -0.47
N ASN A 285 -15.88 16.85 0.68
CA ASN A 285 -16.44 17.26 1.97
C ASN A 285 -15.77 18.53 2.51
N GLU A 286 -16.25 19.05 3.64
CA GLU A 286 -15.62 20.18 4.34
C GLU A 286 -14.18 19.84 4.80
N HIS A 287 -13.93 18.57 5.12
CA HIS A 287 -12.63 18.07 5.56
C HIS A 287 -12.17 16.90 4.71
N VAL A 288 -10.87 16.85 4.45
CA VAL A 288 -10.23 15.75 3.75
C VAL A 288 -10.22 14.49 4.62
N ASN A 289 -10.52 13.34 4.02
CA ASN A 289 -10.34 12.04 4.67
C ASN A 289 -8.94 11.47 4.35
N LEU A 290 -7.98 11.66 5.25
CA LEU A 290 -6.62 11.12 5.15
C LEU A 290 -6.27 10.21 6.36
N ASP A 291 -7.28 9.54 6.92
CA ASP A 291 -7.15 8.74 8.14
C ASP A 291 -6.08 7.65 8.07
N LEU A 292 -5.76 7.15 6.87
CA LEU A 292 -4.73 6.12 6.68
C LEU A 292 -3.31 6.66 6.89
N LEU A 293 -3.09 7.97 6.76
CA LEU A 293 -1.78 8.59 6.98
C LEU A 293 -1.31 8.51 8.44
N LYS A 294 -2.21 8.23 9.40
CA LYS A 294 -1.80 7.96 10.79
C LYS A 294 -0.83 6.78 10.89
N PHE A 295 -0.87 5.85 9.95
CA PHE A 295 0.03 4.69 9.92
C PHE A 295 1.34 4.96 9.17
N SER A 296 1.48 6.10 8.49
CA SER A 296 2.60 6.37 7.58
C SER A 296 3.95 6.61 8.24
N ASN A 297 3.97 6.79 9.57
CA ASN A 297 5.14 7.19 10.36
C ASN A 297 5.75 8.55 9.94
N TYR A 298 5.10 9.33 9.07
CA TYR A 298 5.50 10.71 8.81
C TYR A 298 5.07 11.62 9.96
N SER A 299 5.94 12.58 10.31
CA SER A 299 5.59 13.60 11.31
C SER A 299 4.46 14.50 10.81
N GLU A 300 3.62 15.00 11.72
CA GLU A 300 2.57 15.96 11.35
C GLU A 300 3.11 17.21 10.65
N LYS A 301 4.32 17.64 11.05
CA LYS A 301 5.01 18.78 10.43
C LYS A 301 5.33 18.49 8.97
N PHE A 302 5.79 17.27 8.66
CA PHE A 302 6.07 16.83 7.30
C PHE A 302 4.78 16.74 6.47
N ILE A 303 3.74 16.11 7.01
CA ILE A 303 2.43 16.00 6.35
C ILE A 303 1.87 17.40 6.04
N LYS A 304 1.82 18.32 7.01
CA LYS A 304 1.32 19.69 6.79
C LYS A 304 2.15 20.50 5.79
N LYS A 305 3.45 20.19 5.66
CA LYS A 305 4.33 20.87 4.70
C LYS A 305 4.03 20.39 3.27
N HIS A 306 3.98 19.07 3.05
CA HIS A 306 3.94 18.47 1.72
C HIS A 306 2.53 18.15 1.22
N ILE A 307 1.56 17.97 2.11
CA ILE A 307 0.16 17.72 1.76
C ILE A 307 -0.66 18.97 2.07
N LYS A 308 -1.30 19.50 1.03
CA LYS A 308 -2.25 20.60 1.14
C LYS A 308 -3.62 20.09 0.73
N SER A 309 -4.64 20.40 1.50
CA SER A 309 -6.03 19.99 1.20
C SER A 309 -6.87 21.20 0.85
N ILE A 310 -7.73 21.05 -0.14
CA ILE A 310 -8.67 22.09 -0.58
C ILE A 310 -10.00 21.42 -0.96
N SER A 311 -11.13 22.03 -0.59
CA SER A 311 -12.43 21.51 -0.99
C SER A 311 -12.65 21.73 -2.50
N ILE A 312 -13.50 20.93 -3.13
CA ILE A 312 -13.87 21.13 -4.54
C ILE A 312 -14.44 22.55 -4.75
N LEU A 313 -15.25 23.02 -3.80
CA LEU A 313 -15.84 24.36 -3.85
C LEU A 313 -14.75 25.43 -3.82
N ASP A 314 -13.87 25.42 -2.81
CA ASP A 314 -12.79 26.41 -2.68
C ASP A 314 -11.80 26.35 -3.85
N PHE A 315 -11.66 25.19 -4.49
CA PHE A 315 -10.76 25.03 -5.64
C PHE A 315 -11.29 25.73 -6.89
N PHE A 316 -12.59 25.59 -7.18
CA PHE A 316 -13.22 26.19 -8.36
C PHE A 316 -13.70 27.62 -8.12
N GLU A 317 -14.09 27.94 -6.89
CA GLU A 317 -14.63 29.23 -6.47
C GLU A 317 -13.86 29.72 -5.23
N PRO A 318 -12.55 30.04 -5.37
CA PRO A 318 -11.76 30.52 -4.25
C PRO A 318 -12.24 31.92 -3.79
N PRO A 319 -12.11 32.22 -2.49
CA PRO A 319 -12.45 33.55 -1.97
C PRO A 319 -11.52 34.62 -2.56
N THR A 320 -12.04 35.82 -2.71
CA THR A 320 -11.25 36.96 -3.21
C THR A 320 -10.33 37.53 -2.13
N GLU A 321 -9.23 38.19 -2.52
CA GLU A 321 -8.34 38.83 -1.55
C GLU A 321 -9.06 39.91 -0.71
N GLU A 322 -10.06 40.58 -1.30
CA GLU A 322 -10.92 41.55 -0.61
C GLU A 322 -11.79 40.89 0.46
N GLU A 323 -12.44 39.76 0.15
CA GLU A 323 -13.22 38.98 1.12
C GLU A 323 -12.37 38.55 2.32
N ILE A 324 -11.14 38.09 2.06
CA ILE A 324 -10.22 37.64 3.10
C ILE A 324 -9.82 38.82 4.01
N ASN A 325 -9.44 39.95 3.42
CA ASN A 325 -9.00 41.13 4.16
C ASN A 325 -10.15 41.79 4.94
N ASN A 326 -11.37 41.78 4.39
CA ASN A 326 -12.57 42.25 5.09
C ASN A 326 -12.93 41.32 6.27
N GLY A 327 -12.70 40.01 6.14
CA GLY A 327 -12.94 39.04 7.20
C GLY A 327 -11.95 39.12 8.36
N PHE A 328 -10.69 39.45 8.09
CA PHE A 328 -9.66 39.57 9.12
C PHE A 328 -8.44 40.38 8.65
N THR A 329 -8.05 41.39 9.43
CA THR A 329 -6.81 42.14 9.24
C THR A 329 -5.75 41.70 10.25
N LYS A 330 -4.50 41.58 9.80
CA LYS A 330 -3.38 41.19 10.67
C LYS A 330 -3.05 42.35 11.61
N LEU A 331 -2.95 42.05 12.90
CA LEU A 331 -2.43 42.98 13.89
C LEU A 331 -0.90 43.05 13.80
N THR A 332 -0.36 44.22 14.09
CA THR A 332 1.08 44.45 14.19
C THR A 332 1.67 43.77 15.43
N ARG A 333 2.99 43.61 15.47
CA ARG A 333 3.68 42.99 16.62
C ARG A 333 3.45 43.75 17.93
N GLU A 334 3.33 45.07 17.87
CA GLU A 334 3.11 45.96 19.02
C GLU A 334 1.69 45.83 19.59
N GLU A 335 0.69 45.65 18.73
CA GLU A 335 -0.70 45.41 19.14
C GLU A 335 -0.84 44.00 19.75
N LEU A 336 -0.15 43.02 19.19
CA LEU A 336 -0.11 41.65 19.69
C LEU A 336 0.46 41.54 21.12
N SER A 337 1.49 42.34 21.44
CA SER A 337 2.06 42.35 22.79
C SER A 337 1.11 42.92 23.83
N LYS A 338 0.17 43.80 23.43
CA LYS A 338 -0.81 44.43 24.33
C LYS A 338 -2.00 43.54 24.67
N LEU A 339 -2.27 42.49 23.88
CA LEU A 339 -3.39 41.57 24.10
C LEU A 339 -3.21 40.72 25.36
N SER A 340 -4.32 40.45 26.05
CA SER A 340 -4.39 39.49 27.14
C SER A 340 -4.23 38.04 26.64
N ASN A 341 -3.95 37.09 27.54
CA ASN A 341 -3.77 35.68 27.16
C ASN A 341 -5.01 35.07 26.47
N GLY A 342 -6.22 35.47 26.87
CA GLY A 342 -7.47 35.02 26.24
C GLY A 342 -7.63 35.55 24.81
N GLU A 343 -7.42 36.86 24.63
CA GLU A 343 -7.51 37.50 23.32
C GLU A 343 -6.41 37.02 22.37
N ARG A 344 -5.20 36.76 22.87
CA ARG A 344 -4.12 36.13 22.10
C ARG A 344 -4.53 34.76 21.55
N ASN A 345 -5.19 33.93 22.36
CA ASN A 345 -5.67 32.62 21.90
C ASN A 345 -6.75 32.75 20.82
N VAL A 346 -7.68 33.70 20.96
CA VAL A 346 -8.71 33.98 19.93
C VAL A 346 -8.05 34.48 18.64
N TYR A 347 -7.12 35.41 18.74
CA TYR A 347 -6.35 35.91 17.59
C TYR A 347 -5.56 34.80 16.90
N GLN A 348 -4.89 33.93 17.66
CA GLN A 348 -4.16 32.78 17.11
C GLN A 348 -5.07 31.80 16.37
N ARG A 349 -6.33 31.65 16.77
CA ARG A 349 -7.30 30.84 16.01
C ARG A 349 -7.71 31.53 14.71
N ARG A 350 -8.02 32.83 14.77
CA ARG A 350 -8.42 33.62 13.59
C ARG A 350 -7.30 33.74 12.56
N ILE A 351 -6.06 33.97 12.99
CA ILE A 351 -4.91 34.08 12.09
C ILE A 351 -4.60 32.75 11.38
N LYS A 352 -4.84 31.60 12.04
CA LYS A 352 -4.75 30.28 11.39
C LYS A 352 -5.79 30.13 10.28
N GLY A 353 -7.02 30.57 10.52
CA GLY A 353 -8.08 30.63 9.51
C GLY A 353 -7.70 31.53 8.34
N TYR A 354 -7.19 32.74 8.62
CA TYR A 354 -6.71 33.67 7.61
C TYR A 354 -5.59 33.05 6.74
N TYR A 355 -4.57 32.42 7.35
CA TYR A 355 -3.51 31.76 6.58
C TYR A 355 -4.01 30.59 5.74
N LYS A 356 -5.03 29.85 6.21
CA LYS A 356 -5.68 28.80 5.42
C LYS A 356 -6.35 29.39 4.17
N GLN A 357 -7.04 30.54 4.31
CA GLN A 357 -7.66 31.21 3.16
C GLN A 357 -6.63 31.78 2.18
N CYS A 358 -5.56 32.42 2.68
CA CYS A 358 -4.47 32.86 1.80
C CYS A 358 -3.81 31.69 1.06
N GLN A 359 -3.66 30.54 1.73
CA GLN A 359 -3.14 29.34 1.11
C GLN A 359 -4.06 28.82 -0.01
N ILE A 360 -5.38 28.84 0.19
CA ILE A 360 -6.36 28.48 -0.85
C ILE A 360 -6.15 29.36 -2.09
N VAL A 361 -6.12 30.68 -1.91
CA VAL A 361 -5.87 31.63 -3.02
C VAL A 361 -4.54 31.31 -3.72
N GLU A 362 -3.47 31.07 -2.97
CA GLU A 362 -2.16 30.74 -3.53
C GLU A 362 -2.17 29.43 -4.35
N LEU A 363 -2.96 28.44 -3.94
CA LEU A 363 -3.11 27.16 -4.64
C LEU A 363 -4.00 27.27 -5.89
N THR A 364 -4.93 28.22 -5.91
CA THR A 364 -5.89 28.41 -7.01
C THR A 364 -5.53 29.55 -7.96
N LYS A 365 -4.41 30.26 -7.75
CA LYS A 365 -3.90 31.28 -8.69
C LYS A 365 -3.86 30.75 -10.13
N ASN A 366 -4.22 31.61 -11.09
CA ASN A 366 -4.28 31.22 -12.50
C ASN A 366 -2.91 30.86 -13.09
N ASP A 367 -1.85 31.51 -12.62
CA ASP A 367 -0.48 31.24 -13.06
C ASP A 367 0.11 29.97 -12.45
N ARG A 368 -0.53 29.40 -11.40
CA ARG A 368 -0.05 28.16 -10.79
C ARG A 368 -0.55 26.97 -11.60
N LYS A 369 0.38 26.30 -12.27
CA LYS A 369 0.15 25.03 -12.95
C LYS A 369 0.74 23.86 -12.16
N TYR A 370 0.11 22.70 -12.27
CA TYR A 370 0.52 21.46 -11.63
C TYR A 370 1.23 20.51 -12.61
N ASP A 371 2.09 19.65 -12.08
CA ASP A 371 2.93 18.71 -12.84
C ASP A 371 2.22 17.40 -13.20
N GLY A 372 1.00 17.20 -12.73
CA GLY A 372 0.16 16.07 -13.08
C GLY A 372 -1.14 16.05 -12.28
N LEU A 373 -2.12 15.31 -12.79
CA LEU A 373 -3.40 15.05 -12.13
C LEU A 373 -3.58 13.55 -11.95
N ILE A 374 -3.87 13.14 -10.71
CA ILE A 374 -4.17 11.74 -10.37
C ILE A 374 -5.51 11.69 -9.64
N VAL A 375 -6.47 10.94 -10.19
CA VAL A 375 -7.83 10.87 -9.66
C VAL A 375 -8.18 9.44 -9.33
N ALA A 376 -8.64 9.22 -8.11
CA ALA A 376 -9.24 7.98 -7.64
C ALA A 376 -10.48 8.37 -6.82
N SER A 377 -11.61 8.49 -7.50
CA SER A 377 -12.89 8.96 -6.95
C SER A 377 -14.06 8.43 -7.76
N THR A 378 -15.21 8.36 -7.12
CA THR A 378 -16.49 7.94 -7.71
C THR A 378 -17.29 9.08 -8.35
N LEU A 379 -16.77 10.31 -8.35
CA LEU A 379 -17.39 11.46 -9.01
C LEU A 379 -17.52 11.29 -10.53
N GLN A 380 -18.43 12.07 -11.13
CA GLN A 380 -18.60 12.12 -12.57
C GLN A 380 -17.37 12.74 -13.26
N LEU A 381 -16.51 11.88 -13.80
CA LEU A 381 -15.22 12.27 -14.35
C LEU A 381 -15.34 13.10 -15.64
N THR A 382 -16.37 12.85 -16.46
CA THR A 382 -16.56 13.55 -17.75
C THR A 382 -16.65 15.06 -17.61
N GLN A 383 -17.23 15.57 -16.52
CA GLN A 383 -17.31 17.00 -16.26
C GLN A 383 -16.16 17.51 -15.39
N LEU A 384 -15.67 16.67 -14.48
CA LEU A 384 -14.65 17.06 -13.52
C LEU A 384 -13.28 17.26 -14.18
N ILE A 385 -12.85 16.33 -15.04
CA ILE A 385 -11.50 16.36 -15.63
C ILE A 385 -11.31 17.56 -16.58
N PRO A 386 -12.26 17.91 -17.48
CA PRO A 386 -12.20 19.15 -18.26
C PRO A 386 -12.09 20.41 -17.41
N ARG A 387 -12.77 20.48 -16.26
CA ARG A 387 -12.69 21.63 -15.35
C ARG A 387 -11.35 21.74 -14.62
N LEU A 388 -10.71 20.60 -14.30
CA LEU A 388 -9.39 20.56 -13.67
C LEU A 388 -8.24 20.76 -14.67
N GLY A 389 -8.45 20.36 -15.93
CA GLY A 389 -7.47 20.42 -17.02
C GLY A 389 -6.70 21.73 -17.13
N PRO A 390 -7.36 22.91 -17.08
CA PRO A 390 -6.69 24.21 -17.16
C PRO A 390 -5.66 24.47 -16.07
N LYS A 391 -5.70 23.77 -14.92
CA LYS A 391 -4.71 23.93 -13.85
C LYS A 391 -3.48 23.03 -14.04
N ILE A 392 -3.47 22.17 -15.05
CA ILE A 392 -2.37 21.26 -15.35
C ILE A 392 -1.50 21.87 -16.44
N HIS A 393 -0.18 21.79 -16.30
CA HIS A 393 0.75 22.31 -17.30
C HIS A 393 0.70 21.46 -18.59
N GLY A 394 1.01 22.06 -19.74
CA GLY A 394 1.22 21.32 -20.98
C GLY A 394 2.30 20.24 -20.85
N SER A 395 2.16 19.14 -21.59
CA SER A 395 3.02 17.96 -21.54
C SER A 395 3.01 17.20 -20.19
N ARG A 396 2.00 17.38 -19.35
CA ARG A 396 1.87 16.66 -18.06
C ARG A 396 0.81 15.56 -18.13
N SER A 397 1.03 14.52 -17.33
CA SER A 397 0.18 13.34 -17.29
C SER A 397 -1.08 13.55 -16.49
N ILE A 398 -2.17 12.99 -17.00
CA ILE A 398 -3.47 12.90 -16.35
C ILE A 398 -3.82 11.43 -16.23
N ILE A 399 -4.10 10.99 -15.01
CA ILE A 399 -4.48 9.62 -14.71
C ILE A 399 -5.76 9.60 -13.91
N CYS A 400 -6.72 8.82 -14.40
CA CYS A 400 -7.95 8.53 -13.68
C CYS A 400 -8.06 7.03 -13.44
N TYR A 401 -8.19 6.64 -12.18
CA TYR A 401 -8.48 5.29 -11.76
C TYR A 401 -9.99 5.11 -11.57
N SER A 402 -10.51 3.96 -12.01
CA SER A 402 -11.84 3.51 -11.66
C SER A 402 -11.87 2.00 -11.51
N GLN A 403 -12.73 1.50 -10.62
CA GLN A 403 -13.03 0.07 -10.53
C GLN A 403 -13.69 -0.46 -11.82
N PHE A 404 -14.43 0.40 -12.52
CA PHE A 404 -15.25 0.03 -13.68
C PHE A 404 -14.70 0.67 -14.96
N LYS A 405 -14.60 -0.14 -16.01
CA LYS A 405 -14.06 0.27 -17.31
C LYS A 405 -14.99 1.25 -18.02
N GLU A 406 -16.30 1.07 -17.85
CA GLU A 406 -17.36 1.80 -18.53
C GLU A 406 -17.31 3.30 -18.21
N ILE A 407 -17.02 3.65 -16.95
CA ILE A 407 -16.85 5.05 -16.51
C ILE A 407 -15.68 5.72 -17.23
N LEU A 408 -14.58 4.99 -17.39
CA LEU A 408 -13.39 5.51 -18.07
C LEU A 408 -13.58 5.54 -19.59
N LEU A 409 -14.39 4.64 -20.15
CA LEU A 409 -14.75 4.65 -21.56
C LEU A 409 -15.54 5.92 -21.90
N GLU A 410 -16.54 6.28 -21.10
CA GLU A 410 -17.28 7.53 -21.25
C GLU A 410 -16.34 8.74 -21.20
N LEU A 411 -15.45 8.79 -20.20
CA LEU A 411 -14.43 9.82 -20.09
C LEU A 411 -13.51 9.88 -21.31
N SER A 412 -13.09 8.73 -21.85
CA SER A 412 -12.19 8.69 -23.00
C SER A 412 -12.81 9.32 -24.25
N HIS A 413 -14.12 9.14 -24.46
CA HIS A 413 -14.84 9.76 -25.58
C HIS A 413 -14.97 11.28 -25.42
N GLU A 414 -15.25 11.75 -24.20
CA GLU A 414 -15.31 13.18 -23.91
C GLU A 414 -13.95 13.85 -24.16
N LEU A 415 -12.88 13.27 -23.62
CA LEU A 415 -11.52 13.79 -23.80
C LEU A 415 -11.02 13.69 -25.25
N TYR A 416 -11.52 12.73 -26.03
CA TYR A 416 -11.18 12.63 -27.45
C TYR A 416 -11.69 13.83 -28.26
N SER A 417 -12.81 14.41 -27.85
CA SER A 417 -13.41 15.58 -28.51
C SER A 417 -12.69 16.89 -28.17
N ASP A 418 -11.95 16.93 -27.05
CA ASP A 418 -11.24 18.10 -26.57
C ASP A 418 -9.75 18.06 -26.97
N LEU A 419 -9.33 19.02 -27.82
CA LEU A 419 -7.96 19.17 -28.32
C LEU A 419 -6.92 19.40 -27.20
N ASN A 420 -7.37 19.75 -25.99
CA ASN A 420 -6.52 19.92 -24.82
C ASN A 420 -5.91 18.62 -24.28
N TYR A 421 -6.40 17.46 -24.73
CA TYR A 421 -6.02 16.14 -24.23
C TYR A 421 -5.51 15.26 -25.37
N LEU A 422 -4.32 14.73 -25.20
CA LEU A 422 -3.68 13.89 -26.20
C LEU A 422 -3.91 12.42 -25.87
N ALA A 423 -4.43 11.68 -26.86
CA ALA A 423 -4.52 10.23 -26.90
C ALA A 423 -5.01 9.58 -25.57
N PRO A 424 -6.26 9.86 -25.13
CA PRO A 424 -6.82 9.20 -23.96
C PRO A 424 -6.81 7.68 -24.15
N THR A 425 -6.06 6.98 -23.31
CA THR A 425 -5.76 5.55 -23.44
C THR A 425 -6.28 4.81 -22.22
N LEU A 426 -7.09 3.77 -22.46
CA LEU A 426 -7.56 2.85 -21.42
C LEU A 426 -6.54 1.72 -21.21
N MET A 427 -6.20 1.46 -19.95
CA MET A 427 -5.21 0.47 -19.56
C MET A 427 -5.75 -0.43 -18.45
N GLU A 428 -5.33 -1.69 -18.49
CA GLU A 428 -5.60 -2.70 -17.47
C GLU A 428 -4.32 -3.46 -17.18
N THR A 429 -4.06 -3.78 -15.92
CA THR A 429 -2.98 -4.65 -15.50
C THR A 429 -3.47 -5.65 -14.46
N ARG A 430 -2.93 -6.86 -14.49
CA ARG A 430 -3.28 -7.95 -13.57
C ARG A 430 -2.04 -8.71 -13.18
N CYS A 431 -1.85 -8.90 -11.88
CA CYS A 431 -0.82 -9.79 -11.36
C CYS A 431 -1.35 -11.22 -11.25
N ARG A 432 -0.54 -12.23 -11.62
CA ARG A 432 -0.85 -13.65 -11.39
C ARG A 432 0.31 -14.33 -10.65
N PRO A 433 0.24 -14.43 -9.31
CA PRO A 433 1.28 -15.07 -8.52
C PRO A 433 1.42 -16.56 -8.83
N TYR A 434 2.66 -17.06 -8.77
CA TYR A 434 2.97 -18.48 -8.87
C TYR A 434 3.29 -19.06 -7.50
N GLN A 435 2.83 -20.28 -7.26
CA GLN A 435 3.37 -21.11 -6.19
C GLN A 435 4.82 -21.44 -6.54
N SER A 436 5.74 -20.73 -5.89
CA SER A 436 7.16 -20.73 -6.26
C SER A 436 7.95 -21.79 -5.45
N VAL A 437 7.43 -23.01 -5.41
CA VAL A 437 8.08 -24.16 -4.75
C VAL A 437 8.63 -25.10 -5.81
N ARG A 438 9.92 -25.45 -5.72
CA ARG A 438 10.59 -26.37 -6.67
C ARG A 438 9.81 -27.68 -6.78
N GLY A 439 9.61 -28.14 -8.03
CA GLY A 439 8.81 -29.34 -8.33
C GLY A 439 7.29 -29.17 -8.20
N LYS A 440 6.78 -27.99 -7.85
CA LYS A 440 5.35 -27.67 -7.74
C LYS A 440 5.00 -26.28 -8.26
N LEU A 441 5.67 -25.87 -9.34
CA LEU A 441 5.43 -24.59 -9.97
C LEU A 441 4.10 -24.62 -10.72
N HIS A 442 3.15 -23.84 -10.25
CA HIS A 442 1.92 -23.53 -10.97
C HIS A 442 1.39 -22.18 -10.49
N PRO A 443 0.59 -21.46 -11.29
CA PRO A 443 -0.12 -20.29 -10.82
C PRO A 443 -1.01 -20.62 -9.61
N LEU A 444 -1.31 -19.63 -8.76
CA LEU A 444 -2.34 -19.83 -7.75
C LEU A 444 -3.66 -20.26 -8.41
N MET A 445 -4.29 -21.28 -7.84
CA MET A 445 -5.52 -21.87 -8.40
C MET A 445 -6.71 -20.92 -8.28
N THR A 446 -6.77 -20.18 -7.18
CA THR A 446 -7.78 -19.16 -6.93
C THR A 446 -7.12 -17.92 -6.35
N MET A 447 -7.61 -16.76 -6.78
CA MET A 447 -7.21 -15.46 -6.26
C MET A 447 -8.38 -14.48 -6.44
N ARG A 448 -8.31 -13.33 -5.76
CA ARG A 448 -9.23 -12.22 -5.97
C ARG A 448 -9.14 -11.75 -7.43
N GLY A 449 -10.30 -11.49 -8.05
CA GLY A 449 -10.39 -10.77 -9.33
C GLY A 449 -10.44 -9.26 -9.12
N GLY A 450 -10.62 -8.49 -10.19
CA GLY A 450 -10.65 -7.04 -10.12
C GLY A 450 -9.25 -6.42 -10.19
N GLY A 451 -9.05 -5.30 -9.49
CA GLY A 451 -7.82 -4.49 -9.59
C GLY A 451 -8.01 -3.19 -10.38
N GLY A 452 -9.22 -2.95 -10.90
CA GLY A 452 -9.61 -1.72 -11.59
C GLY A 452 -8.94 -1.48 -12.94
N TYR A 453 -9.10 -0.26 -13.44
CA TYR A 453 -8.70 0.21 -14.76
C TYR A 453 -8.14 1.63 -14.65
N LEU A 454 -7.33 2.03 -15.63
CA LEU A 454 -6.71 3.34 -15.70
C LEU A 454 -7.03 4.01 -17.03
N MET A 455 -7.35 5.31 -16.99
CA MET A 455 -7.33 6.18 -18.16
C MET A 455 -6.09 7.07 -18.03
N TRP A 456 -5.23 7.04 -19.04
CA TRP A 456 -4.04 7.88 -19.14
C TRP A 456 -4.15 8.81 -20.35
N SER A 457 -3.78 10.08 -20.16
CA SER A 457 -3.68 11.08 -21.23
C SER A 457 -2.61 12.11 -20.89
N LEU A 458 -2.13 12.84 -21.89
CA LEU A 458 -1.25 14.00 -21.71
C LEU A 458 -2.05 15.29 -21.92
N LYS A 459 -1.89 16.25 -21.01
CA LYS A 459 -2.35 17.62 -21.25
C LYS A 459 -1.50 18.23 -22.36
N VAL A 460 -2.12 18.81 -23.37
CA VAL A 460 -1.45 19.53 -24.46
C VAL A 460 -2.06 20.91 -24.65
N GLU A 461 -1.36 21.77 -25.39
CA GLU A 461 -1.86 23.10 -25.75
C GLU A 461 -2.15 23.09 -27.26
N PRO A 462 -3.42 23.28 -27.67
CA PRO A 462 -3.77 23.32 -29.09
C PRO A 462 -3.05 24.46 -29.80
N ALA A 463 -2.61 24.21 -31.03
CA ALA A 463 -2.11 25.27 -31.89
C ALA A 463 -3.23 26.28 -32.21
N PRO A 464 -2.90 27.58 -32.38
CA PRO A 464 -3.88 28.53 -32.90
C PRO A 464 -4.40 28.06 -34.26
N PRO A 465 -5.67 28.33 -34.60
CA PRO A 465 -6.22 27.97 -35.90
C PRO A 465 -5.37 28.60 -36.99
N ILE A 466 -4.92 27.77 -37.95
CA ILE A 466 -4.17 28.26 -39.10
C ILE A 466 -5.15 29.14 -39.91
N PRO A 467 -4.81 30.41 -40.21
CA PRO A 467 -5.65 31.22 -41.08
C PRO A 467 -5.76 30.50 -42.42
N SER A 468 -7.00 30.33 -42.90
CA SER A 468 -7.28 29.69 -44.18
C SER A 468 -6.51 30.42 -45.28
N ILE A 469 -5.54 29.73 -45.87
CA ILE A 469 -4.87 30.19 -47.09
C ILE A 469 -5.95 30.15 -48.17
N GLU A 470 -6.44 31.32 -48.58
CA GLU A 470 -7.22 31.45 -49.81
C GLU A 470 -6.31 30.99 -50.95
N ILE A 471 -6.49 29.75 -51.40
CA ILE A 471 -5.83 29.26 -52.60
C ILE A 471 -6.57 29.97 -53.74
N GLU A 472 -5.96 31.03 -54.28
CA GLU A 472 -6.40 31.59 -55.56
C GLU A 472 -6.40 30.45 -56.60
N PRO A 473 -7.49 30.28 -57.37
CA PRO A 473 -7.58 29.21 -58.35
C PRO A 473 -6.46 29.39 -59.38
N LYS A 474 -5.55 28.42 -59.47
CA LYS A 474 -4.53 28.38 -60.51
C LYS A 474 -5.24 28.26 -61.86
N GLU A 475 -5.00 29.22 -62.76
CA GLU A 475 -5.39 29.12 -64.16
C GLU A 475 -4.81 27.83 -64.77
N ASP A 476 -5.67 27.07 -65.45
CA ASP A 476 -5.34 25.82 -66.13
C ASP A 476 -4.34 26.09 -67.26
N ILE A 477 -3.07 25.73 -67.06
CA ILE A 477 -2.08 25.63 -68.14
C ILE A 477 -2.16 24.21 -68.70
N SER A 478 -3.15 23.96 -69.56
CA SER A 478 -3.26 22.69 -70.29
C SER A 478 -3.56 22.91 -71.76
N GLU A 479 -2.63 23.51 -72.51
CA GLU A 479 -2.63 23.48 -73.99
C GLU A 479 -1.27 23.99 -74.52
N THR A 480 -0.22 23.16 -74.52
CA THR A 480 1.01 23.38 -75.35
C THR A 480 2.02 22.21 -75.36
N LYS A 481 1.64 20.98 -75.01
CA LYS A 481 2.59 19.84 -74.95
C LYS A 481 2.27 18.62 -75.82
N ASN A 482 1.44 18.77 -76.86
CA ASN A 482 1.05 17.64 -77.72
C ASN A 482 1.64 17.65 -79.15
N GLU A 483 2.58 18.54 -79.49
CA GLU A 483 3.14 18.58 -80.87
C GLU A 483 4.58 18.04 -81.02
N GLU A 484 5.30 17.71 -79.93
CA GLU A 484 6.72 17.32 -80.04
C GLU A 484 7.00 15.80 -79.99
N THR A 485 6.00 14.94 -79.75
CA THR A 485 6.23 13.49 -79.54
C THR A 485 5.95 12.57 -80.75
N GLU A 486 5.45 13.08 -81.88
CA GLU A 486 5.17 12.25 -83.07
C GLU A 486 6.28 12.23 -84.14
N ALA A 487 7.36 13.02 -83.99
CA ALA A 487 8.41 13.13 -85.01
C ALA A 487 9.58 12.12 -84.85
N GLU A 488 9.75 11.48 -83.69
CA GLU A 488 10.97 10.69 -83.38
C GLU A 488 10.86 9.17 -83.57
N THR A 489 9.69 8.60 -83.87
CA THR A 489 9.52 7.12 -83.95
C THR A 489 9.61 6.52 -85.36
N LYS A 490 9.99 7.29 -86.40
CA LYS A 490 10.10 6.78 -87.80
C LYS A 490 11.50 6.81 -88.44
N LYS A 491 12.58 6.99 -87.68
CA LYS A 491 13.95 6.89 -88.23
C LYS A 491 14.87 6.04 -87.35
N GLN A 492 14.98 4.75 -87.67
CA GLN A 492 16.17 3.85 -87.65
C GLN A 492 15.67 2.40 -87.40
N LYS A 493 15.56 1.58 -88.46
CA LYS A 493 16.58 0.61 -88.97
C LYS A 493 16.61 -0.66 -88.08
N ILE A 494 16.51 -1.91 -88.57
CA ILE A 494 16.89 -2.59 -89.83
C ILE A 494 15.91 -3.72 -90.08
#